data_AF-A0A966VBT8-F1
#
_entry.id   AF-A0A966VBT8-F1
#
_cell.length_a   1.000
_cell.length_b   1.000
_cell.length_c   1.000
_cell.angle_alpha   90.00
_cell.angle_beta   90.00
_cell.angle_gamma   90.00
#
_symmetry.space_group_name_H-M   'P 1'
#
loop_
_entity.id
_entity.type
_entity.pdbx_description
1 polymer ?
#
loop_
_entity_poly.entity_id
_entity_poly.type
_entity_poly.pdbx_seq_one_letter_code
_entity_poly.pdbx_strand_id
1 'polypeptide(L)'
;MSRIKHDKVVVLIGKRETGKSFLVKDLLWHHQGLPVGTVISGTEGANMFYSKMVPPAFVHDEYSPLIIANVLKRQKLIAKKIARDLSERGTTAVDPRNFLILDDCLYDGSWIRDKNVRYLFMNGRHVHTMFIITMQYAMGIPPNLRTNIDYVFILRENIVANRRRLYEQYAGMFPDFDSFCQVMNQCTENFECLVIDNNAKSNKLEDQVFWYKATPHPDFRLCDASLWSLPAAPERGEEGDGDFDPTAGGRSRRWTLNITRS
;
A
#
# COMPACT_ATOMS: atom_id res chain seq x y z
N MET A 1 8.50 -12.70 -3.89
CA MET A 1 7.23 -11.97 -3.69
C MET A 1 6.03 -12.79 -3.26
N SER A 2 5.84 -14.03 -3.72
CA SER A 2 4.69 -14.90 -3.34
C SER A 2 4.53 -15.22 -1.85
N ARG A 3 5.57 -15.01 -1.02
CA ARG A 3 5.53 -15.19 0.43
C ARG A 3 4.83 -14.04 1.16
N ILE A 4 4.78 -12.85 0.56
CA ILE A 4 4.09 -11.70 1.12
C ILE A 4 2.60 -11.95 0.98
N LYS A 5 1.88 -11.94 2.10
CA LYS A 5 0.43 -12.15 2.13
C LYS A 5 -0.31 -10.84 1.88
N HIS A 6 -1.59 -10.96 1.54
CA HIS A 6 -2.48 -9.82 1.26
C HIS A 6 -2.90 -9.00 2.51
N ASP A 7 -2.42 -9.35 3.69
CA ASP A 7 -2.76 -8.69 4.96
C ASP A 7 -1.57 -7.90 5.53
N LYS A 8 -0.61 -7.58 4.67
CA LYS A 8 0.71 -7.06 5.04
C LYS A 8 0.87 -5.58 4.76
N VAL A 9 1.60 -4.91 5.65
CA VAL A 9 2.09 -3.54 5.48
C VAL A 9 3.47 -3.57 4.85
N VAL A 10 3.57 -3.09 3.61
CA VAL A 10 4.78 -3.10 2.80
C VAL A 10 5.22 -1.65 2.55
N VAL A 11 6.47 -1.35 2.86
CA VAL A 11 7.07 -0.04 2.63
C VAL A 11 8.21 -0.16 1.62
N LEU A 12 8.19 0.68 0.58
CA LEU A 12 9.24 0.76 -0.43
C LEU A 12 9.91 2.12 -0.35
N ILE A 13 11.22 2.14 -0.13
CA ILE A 13 12.01 3.35 0.09
C ILE A 13 13.09 3.45 -0.99
N GLY A 14 13.07 4.55 -1.75
CA GLY A 14 14.06 4.77 -2.80
C GLY A 14 13.87 6.08 -3.54
N LYS A 15 14.97 6.62 -4.06
CA LYS A 15 14.98 7.84 -4.86
C LYS A 15 14.07 7.75 -6.09
N ARG A 16 13.81 8.90 -6.72
CA ARG A 16 13.17 8.93 -8.04
C ARG A 16 13.93 8.02 -9.01
N GLU A 17 13.19 7.40 -9.92
CA GLU A 17 13.75 6.54 -10.99
C GLU A 17 14.53 5.31 -10.51
N THR A 18 14.37 4.89 -9.25
CA THR A 18 15.03 3.67 -8.74
C THR A 18 14.25 2.38 -9.00
N GLY A 19 13.00 2.47 -9.47
CA GLY A 19 12.16 1.30 -9.77
C GLY A 19 11.08 0.98 -8.73
N LYS A 20 10.73 1.91 -7.83
CA LYS A 20 9.65 1.73 -6.83
C LYS A 20 8.33 1.26 -7.45
N SER A 21 7.79 1.99 -8.42
CA SER A 21 6.51 1.64 -9.06
C SER A 21 6.60 0.32 -9.82
N PHE A 22 7.79 -0.03 -10.36
CA PHE A 22 8.04 -1.33 -10.98
C PHE A 22 8.00 -2.48 -9.97
N LEU A 23 8.59 -2.31 -8.78
CA LEU A 23 8.45 -3.26 -7.67
C LEU A 23 7.01 -3.38 -7.19
N VAL A 24 6.25 -2.28 -7.14
CA VAL A 24 4.82 -2.34 -6.82
C VAL A 24 4.04 -3.14 -7.87
N LYS A 25 4.29 -2.92 -9.17
CA LYS A 25 3.68 -3.72 -10.26
C LYS A 25 4.01 -5.21 -10.13
N ASP A 26 5.26 -5.55 -9.83
CA ASP A 26 5.69 -6.93 -9.58
C ASP A 26 5.00 -7.53 -8.35
N LEU A 27 4.89 -6.79 -7.26
CA LEU A 27 4.15 -7.23 -6.06
C LEU A 27 2.67 -7.49 -6.38
N LEU A 28 2.03 -6.58 -7.14
CA LEU A 28 0.63 -6.71 -7.56
C LEU A 28 0.41 -7.88 -8.53
N TRP A 29 1.38 -8.19 -9.40
CA TRP A 29 1.33 -9.36 -10.27
C TRP A 29 1.14 -10.66 -9.49
N HIS A 30 1.77 -10.78 -8.33
CA HIS A 30 1.60 -11.93 -7.43
C HIS A 30 0.30 -11.89 -6.61
N HIS A 31 -0.48 -10.82 -6.71
CA HIS A 31 -1.72 -10.58 -5.97
C HIS A 31 -2.92 -10.32 -6.88
N GLN A 32 -2.90 -10.87 -8.11
CA GLN A 32 -3.99 -10.70 -9.08
C GLN A 32 -5.37 -11.18 -8.60
N GLY A 33 -5.41 -12.09 -7.62
CA GLY A 33 -6.66 -12.57 -7.03
C GLY A 33 -7.34 -11.59 -6.06
N LEU A 34 -6.85 -10.36 -5.91
CA LEU A 34 -7.48 -9.35 -5.06
C LEU A 34 -8.70 -8.71 -5.76
N PRO A 35 -9.89 -8.73 -5.11
CA PRO A 35 -11.14 -8.34 -5.77
C PRO A 35 -11.28 -6.83 -5.97
N VAL A 36 -10.56 -6.02 -5.20
CA VAL A 36 -10.55 -4.56 -5.32
C VAL A 36 -9.26 -3.99 -4.74
N GLY A 37 -8.89 -2.80 -5.20
CA GLY A 37 -7.94 -1.96 -4.48
C GLY A 37 -8.08 -0.50 -4.82
N THR A 38 -7.44 0.33 -4.02
CA THR A 38 -7.44 1.79 -4.14
C THR A 38 -6.00 2.27 -4.22
N VAL A 39 -5.73 3.18 -5.16
CA VAL A 39 -4.41 3.78 -5.37
C VAL A 39 -4.54 5.28 -5.19
N ILE A 40 -3.66 5.84 -4.38
CA ILE A 40 -3.40 7.27 -4.34
C ILE A 40 -1.97 7.44 -4.83
N SER A 41 -1.77 8.08 -5.98
CA SER A 41 -0.44 8.30 -6.55
C SER A 41 -0.28 9.74 -7.02
N GLY A 42 0.68 10.44 -6.42
CA GLY A 42 1.02 11.82 -6.79
C GLY A 42 1.66 11.96 -8.18
N THR A 43 1.86 10.85 -8.90
CA THR A 43 2.51 10.82 -10.22
C THR A 43 1.60 10.24 -11.31
N GLU A 44 0.35 9.90 -10.99
CA GLU A 44 -0.56 9.25 -11.93
C GLU A 44 -0.93 10.16 -13.11
N GLY A 45 -1.30 11.42 -12.86
CA GLY A 45 -1.69 12.39 -13.90
C GLY A 45 -0.67 12.59 -15.03
N ALA A 46 0.60 12.23 -14.84
CA ALA A 46 1.63 12.29 -15.89
C ALA A 46 1.83 10.97 -16.65
N ASN A 47 1.67 9.82 -15.98
CA ASN A 47 2.17 8.52 -16.48
C ASN A 47 1.08 7.48 -16.74
N MET A 48 -0.13 7.68 -16.20
CA MET A 48 -1.23 6.70 -16.20
C MET A 48 -0.73 5.28 -15.88
N PHE A 49 0.14 5.17 -14.86
CA PHE A 49 0.85 3.93 -14.57
C PHE A 49 -0.13 2.92 -13.99
N TYR A 50 -0.90 3.34 -12.99
CA TYR A 50 -1.84 2.48 -12.28
C TYR A 50 -3.15 2.29 -13.03
N SER A 51 -3.64 3.31 -13.75
CA SER A 51 -4.89 3.24 -14.52
C SER A 51 -4.88 2.18 -15.63
N LYS A 52 -3.71 1.67 -16.02
CA LYS A 52 -3.55 0.54 -16.94
C LYS A 52 -3.87 -0.82 -16.30
N MET A 53 -3.70 -0.93 -14.97
CA MET A 53 -3.80 -2.19 -14.23
C MET A 53 -4.86 -2.18 -13.10
N VAL A 54 -5.33 -1.01 -12.68
CA VAL A 54 -6.40 -0.80 -11.68
C VAL A 54 -7.51 0.03 -12.34
N PRO A 55 -8.81 -0.25 -12.08
CA PRO A 55 -9.88 0.55 -12.67
C PRO A 55 -9.72 2.04 -12.31
N PRO A 56 -9.81 2.97 -13.28
CA PRO A 56 -9.59 4.41 -13.05
C PRO A 56 -10.47 5.03 -11.96
N ALA A 57 -11.64 4.45 -11.68
CA ALA A 57 -12.53 4.86 -10.60
C ALA A 57 -11.90 4.75 -9.19
N PHE A 58 -10.81 3.98 -9.03
CA PHE A 58 -10.12 3.74 -7.76
C PHE A 58 -8.68 4.27 -7.75
N VAL A 59 -8.30 5.05 -8.76
CA VAL A 59 -7.00 5.72 -8.82
C VAL A 59 -7.24 7.21 -8.57
N HIS A 60 -6.49 7.76 -7.61
CA HIS A 60 -6.62 9.14 -7.17
C HIS A 60 -5.25 9.83 -7.23
N ASP A 61 -5.21 11.07 -7.69
CA ASP A 61 -3.94 11.81 -7.80
C ASP A 61 -3.43 12.33 -6.45
N GLU A 62 -4.34 12.70 -5.55
CA GLU A 62 -3.99 13.35 -4.30
C GLU A 62 -4.53 12.62 -3.08
N TYR A 63 -3.77 12.71 -1.98
CA TYR A 63 -4.21 12.20 -0.70
C TYR A 63 -5.43 12.98 -0.19
N SER A 64 -6.47 12.24 0.18
CA SER A 64 -7.60 12.79 0.91
C SER A 64 -7.99 11.84 2.04
N PRO A 65 -8.17 12.34 3.28
CA PRO A 65 -8.70 11.55 4.40
C PRO A 65 -10.00 10.79 4.06
N LEU A 66 -10.82 11.36 3.17
CA LEU A 66 -12.08 10.76 2.73
C LEU A 66 -11.87 9.46 1.95
N ILE A 67 -10.80 9.37 1.14
CA ILE A 67 -10.50 8.16 0.36
C ILE A 67 -10.20 7.01 1.33
N ILE A 68 -9.33 7.25 2.31
CA ILE A 68 -8.98 6.24 3.33
C ILE A 68 -10.20 5.87 4.17
N ALA A 69 -11.01 6.87 4.56
CA ALA A 69 -12.25 6.63 5.29
C ALA A 69 -13.22 5.74 4.51
N ASN A 70 -13.33 5.91 3.19
CA ASN A 70 -14.19 5.10 2.33
C ASN A 70 -13.68 3.66 2.21
N VAL A 71 -12.37 3.45 2.09
CA VAL A 71 -11.76 2.10 2.12
C VAL A 71 -12.10 1.39 3.42
N LEU A 72 -11.91 2.05 4.57
CA LEU A 72 -12.25 1.47 5.88
C LEU A 72 -13.75 1.26 6.07
N LYS A 73 -14.59 2.17 5.57
CA LYS A 73 -16.05 2.03 5.59
C LYS A 73 -16.48 0.78 4.81
N ARG A 74 -15.91 0.55 3.61
CA ARG A 74 -16.11 -0.67 2.84
C ARG A 74 -15.73 -1.91 3.66
N GLN A 75 -14.54 -1.92 4.27
CA GLN A 75 -14.10 -3.07 5.08
C GLN A 75 -15.04 -3.37 6.25
N LYS A 76 -15.52 -2.34 6.94
CA LYS A 76 -16.52 -2.49 8.01
C LYS A 76 -17.83 -3.08 7.50
N LEU A 77 -18.31 -2.65 6.33
CA LEU A 77 -19.54 -3.19 5.73
C LEU A 77 -19.37 -4.65 5.30
N ILE A 78 -18.22 -5.01 4.76
CA ILE A 78 -17.92 -6.39 4.37
C ILE A 78 -17.82 -7.30 5.58
N ALA A 79 -17.13 -6.88 6.64
CA ALA A 79 -17.04 -7.63 7.88
C ALA A 79 -18.44 -7.92 8.47
N LYS A 80 -19.33 -6.91 8.47
CA LYS A 80 -20.74 -7.10 8.89
C LYS A 80 -21.50 -8.08 8.00
N LYS A 81 -21.31 -8.01 6.68
CA LYS A 81 -21.95 -8.93 5.73
C LYS A 81 -21.48 -10.36 5.94
N ILE A 82 -20.17 -10.57 6.09
CA ILE A 82 -19.57 -11.88 6.37
C ILE A 82 -20.12 -12.46 7.67
N ALA A 83 -20.13 -11.67 8.76
CA ALA A 83 -20.66 -12.12 10.05
C ALA A 83 -22.13 -12.55 9.95
N ARG A 84 -22.96 -11.78 9.24
CA ARG A 84 -24.37 -12.11 8.99
C ARG A 84 -24.50 -13.40 8.17
N ASP A 85 -23.79 -13.50 7.05
CA ASP A 85 -23.85 -14.68 6.17
C ASP A 85 -23.43 -15.95 6.93
N LEU A 86 -22.40 -15.86 7.78
CA LEU A 86 -21.96 -16.96 8.64
C LEU A 86 -23.03 -17.32 9.69
N SER A 87 -23.70 -16.34 10.31
CA SER A 87 -24.77 -16.62 11.27
C SER A 87 -26.02 -17.25 10.65
N GLU A 88 -26.37 -16.86 9.43
CA GLU A 88 -27.58 -17.32 8.74
C GLU A 88 -27.37 -18.62 7.97
N ARG A 89 -26.18 -18.82 7.39
CA ARG A 89 -25.91 -19.88 6.40
C ARG A 89 -24.68 -20.72 6.72
N GLY A 90 -23.90 -20.37 7.74
CA GLY A 90 -22.64 -21.05 8.08
C GLY A 90 -21.49 -20.83 7.09
N THR A 91 -21.71 -20.07 6.00
CA THR A 91 -20.72 -19.83 4.95
C THR A 91 -20.94 -18.47 4.29
N THR A 92 -19.92 -17.92 3.64
CA THR A 92 -20.00 -16.68 2.86
C THR A 92 -19.20 -16.81 1.56
N ALA A 93 -19.71 -16.21 0.49
CA ALA A 93 -18.99 -16.08 -0.79
C ALA A 93 -18.27 -14.72 -0.91
N VAL A 94 -18.29 -13.90 0.15
CA VAL A 94 -17.71 -12.56 0.11
C VAL A 94 -16.22 -12.62 0.39
N ASP A 95 -15.43 -12.09 -0.54
CA ASP A 95 -13.99 -11.92 -0.36
C ASP A 95 -13.68 -10.57 0.31
N PRO A 96 -13.12 -10.55 1.54
CA PRO A 96 -12.80 -9.30 2.24
C PRO A 96 -11.51 -8.64 1.78
N ARG A 97 -10.68 -9.35 1.01
CA ARG A 97 -9.33 -8.91 0.67
C ARG A 97 -9.35 -7.66 -0.19
N ASN A 98 -8.39 -6.77 0.03
CA ASN A 98 -8.19 -5.58 -0.79
C ASN A 98 -6.73 -5.11 -0.69
N PHE A 99 -6.34 -4.17 -1.54
CA PHE A 99 -5.11 -3.42 -1.39
C PHE A 99 -5.35 -1.90 -1.35
N LEU A 100 -4.47 -1.20 -0.65
CA LEU A 100 -4.38 0.25 -0.64
C LEU A 100 -2.93 0.64 -0.92
N ILE A 101 -2.72 1.50 -1.91
CA ILE A 101 -1.40 2.00 -2.29
C ILE A 101 -1.35 3.51 -2.04
N LEU A 102 -0.33 3.95 -1.33
CA LEU A 102 0.09 5.36 -1.23
C LEU A 102 1.43 5.49 -1.95
N ASP A 103 1.40 5.93 -3.20
CA ASP A 103 2.58 5.99 -4.06
C ASP A 103 3.09 7.43 -4.23
N ASP A 104 4.24 7.73 -3.65
CA ASP A 104 4.93 9.02 -3.73
C ASP A 104 3.99 10.24 -3.52
N CYS A 105 2.93 10.09 -2.71
CA CYS A 105 1.88 11.11 -2.47
C CYS A 105 1.92 11.70 -1.05
N LEU A 106 2.95 11.36 -0.26
CA LEU A 106 3.05 11.62 1.18
C LEU A 106 4.02 12.77 1.50
N TYR A 107 3.96 13.85 0.71
CA TYR A 107 4.86 14.99 0.85
C TYR A 107 4.55 15.86 2.07
N ASP A 108 3.28 16.00 2.42
CA ASP A 108 2.86 16.72 3.62
C ASP A 108 2.86 15.78 4.85
N GLY A 109 2.94 16.33 6.06
CA GLY A 109 2.87 15.53 7.28
C GLY A 109 1.44 15.21 7.74
N SER A 110 0.42 15.55 6.94
CA SER A 110 -0.97 15.57 7.38
C SER A 110 -1.54 14.14 7.52
N TRP A 111 -1.18 13.26 6.58
CA TRP A 111 -1.60 11.85 6.55
C TRP A 111 -1.19 11.07 7.81
N ILE A 112 -0.08 11.42 8.45
CA ILE A 112 0.41 10.77 9.68
C ILE A 112 -0.54 11.03 10.86
N ARG A 113 -1.24 12.16 10.84
CA ARG A 113 -2.21 12.57 11.86
C ARG A 113 -3.59 11.99 11.61
N ASP A 114 -3.84 11.45 10.41
CA ASP A 114 -5.10 10.82 10.07
C ASP A 114 -5.29 9.55 10.91
N LYS A 115 -6.38 9.54 11.68
CA LYS A 115 -6.78 8.40 12.53
C LYS A 115 -6.98 7.13 11.70
N ASN A 116 -7.46 7.25 10.47
CA ASN A 116 -7.71 6.13 9.56
C ASN A 116 -6.41 5.50 9.06
N VAL A 117 -5.39 6.31 8.74
CA VAL A 117 -4.08 5.78 8.35
C VAL A 117 -3.41 5.08 9.53
N ARG A 118 -3.43 5.69 10.72
CA ARG A 118 -2.94 5.04 11.95
C ARG A 118 -3.67 3.72 12.22
N TYR A 119 -4.98 3.70 12.00
CA TYR A 119 -5.78 2.48 12.13
C TYR A 119 -5.35 1.40 11.13
N LEU A 120 -5.05 1.75 9.88
CA LEU A 120 -4.54 0.81 8.87
C LEU A 120 -3.19 0.21 9.24
N PHE A 121 -2.26 1.01 9.77
CA PHE A 121 -0.98 0.46 10.27
C PHE A 121 -1.21 -0.53 11.42
N MET A 122 -2.00 -0.15 12.42
CA MET A 122 -2.17 -0.96 13.62
C MET A 122 -3.12 -2.16 13.43
N ASN A 123 -4.05 -2.09 12.47
CA ASN A 123 -5.14 -3.06 12.29
C ASN A 123 -5.30 -3.56 10.85
N GLY A 124 -4.38 -3.27 9.94
CA GLY A 124 -4.46 -3.64 8.51
C GLY A 124 -4.73 -5.13 8.30
N ARG A 125 -4.06 -5.97 9.10
CA ARG A 125 -4.29 -7.42 9.13
C ARG A 125 -5.73 -7.79 9.48
N HIS A 126 -6.35 -7.10 10.45
CA HIS A 126 -7.73 -7.36 10.87
C HIS A 126 -8.76 -6.93 9.83
N VAL A 127 -8.42 -5.96 8.98
CA VAL A 127 -9.30 -5.50 7.90
C VAL A 127 -8.96 -6.12 6.55
N HIS A 128 -8.09 -7.14 6.49
CA HIS A 128 -7.70 -7.84 5.25
C HIS A 128 -7.23 -6.89 4.13
N THR A 129 -6.51 -5.82 4.51
CA THR A 129 -5.97 -4.83 3.58
C THR A 129 -4.47 -5.00 3.46
N MET A 130 -3.99 -5.26 2.24
CA MET A 130 -2.59 -5.11 1.88
C MET A 130 -2.31 -3.61 1.78
N PHE A 131 -1.41 -3.10 2.59
CA PHE A 131 -1.13 -1.67 2.63
C PHE A 131 0.28 -1.40 2.12
N ILE A 132 0.40 -0.76 0.96
CA ILE A 132 1.66 -0.51 0.28
C ILE A 132 1.92 0.99 0.33
N ILE A 133 3.12 1.37 0.77
CA ILE A 133 3.55 2.76 0.81
C ILE A 133 4.87 2.87 0.09
N THR A 134 4.96 3.77 -0.89
CA THR A 134 6.23 4.15 -1.49
C THR A 134 6.64 5.53 -0.99
N MET A 135 7.93 5.69 -0.72
CA MET A 135 8.50 6.95 -0.25
C MET A 135 9.86 7.21 -0.88
N GLN A 136 10.13 8.49 -1.16
CA GLN A 136 11.46 8.93 -1.62
C GLN A 136 12.48 9.02 -0.48
N TYR A 137 12.02 9.29 0.75
CA TYR A 137 12.87 9.50 1.92
C TYR A 137 12.37 8.69 3.11
N ALA A 138 13.32 8.16 3.88
CA ALA A 138 13.09 7.31 5.05
C ALA A 138 12.22 7.95 6.15
N MET A 139 12.21 9.29 6.26
CA MET A 139 11.65 10.05 7.39
C MET A 139 10.12 10.13 7.45
N GLY A 140 9.38 9.50 6.53
CA GLY A 140 7.93 9.68 6.42
C GLY A 140 7.09 9.00 7.51
N ILE A 141 7.55 7.89 8.10
CA ILE A 141 6.75 7.10 9.04
C ILE A 141 7.25 7.30 10.49
N PRO A 142 6.40 7.72 11.43
CA PRO A 142 6.80 7.90 12.82
C PRO A 142 7.14 6.55 13.49
N PRO A 143 8.01 6.54 14.52
CA PRO A 143 8.48 5.30 15.16
C PRO A 143 7.38 4.33 15.58
N ASN A 144 6.28 4.85 16.14
CA ASN A 144 5.15 4.04 16.64
C ASN A 144 4.36 3.32 15.54
N LEU A 145 4.44 3.79 14.28
CA LEU A 145 3.82 3.12 13.14
C LEU A 145 4.81 2.15 12.47
N ARG A 146 6.12 2.42 12.53
CA ARG A 146 7.16 1.56 11.94
C ARG A 146 7.17 0.14 12.50
N THR A 147 6.81 -0.03 13.77
CA THR A 147 6.70 -1.36 14.40
C THR A 147 5.60 -2.24 13.78
N ASN A 148 4.69 -1.66 12.99
CA ASN A 148 3.64 -2.40 12.29
C ASN A 148 3.96 -2.65 10.81
N ILE A 149 5.16 -2.28 10.35
CA ILE A 149 5.59 -2.57 8.99
C ILE A 149 6.06 -4.03 8.95
N ASP A 150 5.48 -4.81 8.04
CA ASP A 150 5.82 -6.21 7.85
C ASP A 150 7.06 -6.39 6.97
N TYR A 151 7.15 -5.62 5.89
CA TYR A 151 8.23 -5.70 4.92
C TYR A 151 8.74 -4.31 4.55
N VAL A 152 10.07 -4.15 4.51
CA VAL A 152 10.72 -2.93 4.04
C VAL A 152 11.60 -3.26 2.84
N PHE A 153 11.32 -2.65 1.70
CA PHE A 153 12.13 -2.70 0.50
C PHE A 153 12.97 -1.43 0.42
N ILE A 154 14.28 -1.57 0.40
CA ILE A 154 15.23 -0.47 0.32
C ILE A 154 15.95 -0.58 -1.03
N LEU A 155 15.67 0.38 -1.91
CA LEU A 155 16.35 0.49 -3.19
C LEU A 155 17.67 1.26 -3.04
N ARG A 156 18.45 1.30 -4.13
CA ARG A 156 19.74 1.97 -4.18
C ARG A 156 19.66 3.41 -3.64
N GLU A 157 20.52 3.70 -2.66
CA GLU A 157 20.76 5.04 -2.12
C GLU A 157 22.27 5.28 -2.12
N ASN A 158 22.73 6.42 -2.65
CA ASN A 158 24.15 6.78 -2.78
C ASN A 158 24.58 7.87 -1.79
N ILE A 159 23.64 8.61 -1.19
CA ILE A 159 23.95 9.64 -0.21
C ILE A 159 24.14 9.00 1.16
N VAL A 160 25.35 9.09 1.70
CA VAL A 160 25.72 8.51 3.01
C VAL A 160 24.79 8.99 4.13
N ALA A 161 24.41 10.27 4.15
CA ALA A 161 23.47 10.79 5.13
C ALA A 161 22.08 10.13 5.05
N ASN A 162 21.60 9.79 3.86
CA ASN A 162 20.34 9.07 3.69
C ASN A 162 20.46 7.59 4.05
N ARG A 163 21.60 6.96 3.71
CA ARG A 163 21.91 5.60 4.20
C ARG A 163 21.91 5.53 5.71
N ARG A 164 22.50 6.53 6.38
CA ARG A 164 22.51 6.62 7.84
C ARG A 164 21.09 6.68 8.41
N ARG A 165 20.22 7.50 7.82
CA ARG A 165 18.80 7.55 8.20
C ARG A 165 18.08 6.22 7.95
N LEU A 166 18.33 5.56 6.82
CA LEU A 166 17.77 4.22 6.53
C LEU A 166 18.18 3.20 7.60
N TYR A 167 19.47 3.17 7.93
CA TYR A 167 20.03 2.30 8.96
C TYR A 167 19.37 2.55 10.32
N GLU A 168 19.40 3.80 10.79
CA GLU A 168 18.85 4.19 12.09
C GLU A 168 17.34 3.95 12.21
N GLN A 169 16.60 3.94 11.10
CA GLN A 169 15.14 3.88 11.13
C GLN A 169 14.53 2.53 10.80
N TYR A 170 15.17 1.77 9.91
CA TYR A 170 14.61 0.54 9.35
C TYR A 170 15.56 -0.65 9.44
N ALA A 171 16.89 -0.43 9.49
CA ALA A 171 17.87 -1.50 9.41
C ALA A 171 18.63 -1.75 10.73
N GLY A 172 17.97 -1.54 11.87
CA GLY A 172 18.57 -1.69 13.21
C GLY A 172 18.99 -3.12 13.60
N MET A 173 18.69 -4.13 12.77
CA MET A 173 19.18 -5.50 12.94
C MET A 173 20.62 -5.70 12.45
N PHE A 174 21.17 -4.75 11.69
CA PHE A 174 22.58 -4.77 11.32
C PHE A 174 23.44 -4.37 12.53
N PRO A 175 24.62 -4.98 12.72
CA PRO A 175 25.47 -4.73 13.89
C PRO A 175 26.04 -3.30 13.91
N ASP A 176 26.32 -2.75 12.73
CA ASP A 176 26.90 -1.43 12.55
C ASP A 176 26.54 -0.85 11.16
N PHE A 177 26.80 0.46 11.00
CA PHE A 177 26.49 1.19 9.79
C PHE A 177 27.32 0.76 8.57
N ASP A 178 28.56 0.33 8.79
CA ASP A 178 29.47 -0.04 7.70
C ASP A 178 29.03 -1.39 7.11
N SER A 179 28.67 -2.34 7.96
CA SER A 179 28.05 -3.62 7.59
C SER A 179 26.78 -3.41 6.76
N PHE A 180 25.89 -2.50 7.19
CA PHE A 180 24.71 -2.12 6.39
C PHE A 180 25.09 -1.55 5.02
N CYS A 181 26.07 -0.65 4.96
CA CYS A 181 26.53 -0.06 3.70
C CYS A 181 27.15 -1.07 2.74
N GLN A 182 27.89 -2.05 3.26
CA GLN A 182 28.47 -3.14 2.47
C GLN A 182 27.38 -4.00 1.84
N VAL A 183 26.38 -4.42 2.63
CA VAL A 183 25.24 -5.21 2.12
C VAL A 183 24.40 -4.39 1.13
N MET A 184 24.14 -3.10 1.41
CA MET A 184 23.47 -2.22 0.47
C MET A 184 24.21 -2.12 -0.87
N ASN A 185 25.54 -2.07 -0.87
CA ASN A 185 26.31 -2.05 -2.12
C ASN A 185 26.13 -3.35 -2.89
N GLN A 186 26.26 -4.50 -2.24
CA GLN A 186 26.16 -5.81 -2.88
C GLN A 186 24.74 -6.12 -3.39
N CYS A 187 23.70 -5.72 -2.64
CA CYS A 187 22.31 -6.09 -2.89
C CYS A 187 21.51 -5.07 -3.70
N THR A 188 22.10 -3.93 -4.07
CA THR A 188 21.41 -2.89 -4.87
C THR A 188 22.08 -2.60 -6.21
N GLU A 189 22.93 -3.52 -6.66
CA GLU A 189 23.44 -3.55 -8.03
C GLU A 189 22.35 -4.11 -8.98
N ASN A 190 22.40 -3.74 -10.27
CA ASN A 190 21.52 -4.32 -11.31
C ASN A 190 19.99 -4.26 -11.05
N PHE A 191 19.49 -3.18 -10.46
CA PHE A 191 18.08 -2.99 -10.08
C PHE A 191 17.56 -3.96 -9.01
N GLU A 192 18.47 -4.55 -8.24
CA GLU A 192 18.13 -5.30 -7.04
C GLU A 192 17.82 -4.34 -5.88
N CYS A 193 17.07 -4.84 -4.90
CA CYS A 193 16.74 -4.13 -3.69
C CYS A 193 16.97 -5.01 -2.46
N LEU A 194 17.31 -4.37 -1.35
CA LEU A 194 17.38 -5.02 -0.05
C LEU A 194 15.95 -5.16 0.51
N VAL A 195 15.62 -6.32 1.04
CA VAL A 195 14.32 -6.60 1.67
C VAL A 195 14.55 -7.00 3.12
N ILE A 196 13.84 -6.34 4.02
CA ILE A 196 13.79 -6.65 5.45
C ILE A 196 12.41 -7.25 5.74
N ASP A 197 12.38 -8.47 6.27
CA ASP A 197 11.20 -9.18 6.77
C ASP A 197 11.12 -9.07 8.30
N ASN A 198 10.28 -8.15 8.77
CA ASN A 198 10.04 -7.96 10.20
C ASN A 198 9.14 -9.06 10.81
N ASN A 199 8.64 -10.00 10.01
CA ASN A 199 7.89 -11.17 10.51
C ASN A 199 8.78 -12.38 10.78
N ALA A 200 10.07 -12.34 10.46
CA ALA A 200 10.95 -13.46 10.73
C ALA A 200 10.97 -13.76 12.23
N LYS A 201 10.84 -15.04 12.60
CA LYS A 201 10.85 -15.48 14.01
C LYS A 201 12.27 -15.71 14.55
N SER A 202 13.28 -15.29 13.80
CA SER A 202 14.69 -15.55 14.05
C SER A 202 15.42 -14.22 14.20
N ASN A 203 16.38 -14.18 15.12
CA ASN A 203 17.26 -13.02 15.31
C ASN A 203 18.46 -13.05 14.34
N LYS A 204 18.59 -14.09 13.52
CA LYS A 204 19.65 -14.19 12.52
C LYS A 204 19.40 -13.19 11.39
N LEU A 205 20.46 -12.54 10.93
CA LEU A 205 20.36 -11.51 9.90
C LEU A 205 19.91 -12.12 8.57
N GLU A 206 20.44 -13.30 8.22
CA GLU A 206 20.15 -14.05 6.99
C GLU A 206 18.69 -14.52 6.87
N ASP A 207 17.98 -14.64 8.01
CA ASP A 207 16.56 -15.02 8.03
C ASP A 207 15.64 -13.79 7.87
N GLN A 208 16.14 -12.61 8.22
CA GLN A 208 15.41 -11.34 8.20
C GLN A 208 15.68 -10.52 6.95
N VAL A 209 16.87 -10.66 6.36
CA VAL A 209 17.37 -9.77 5.32
C VAL A 209 17.79 -10.58 4.09
N PHE A 210 17.24 -10.21 2.95
CA PHE A 210 17.55 -10.83 1.66
C PHE A 210 17.47 -9.80 0.54
N TRP A 211 18.05 -10.09 -0.62
CA TRP A 211 17.91 -9.25 -1.80
C TRP A 211 16.75 -9.74 -2.69
N TYR A 212 16.16 -8.82 -3.44
CA TYR A 212 15.10 -9.12 -4.39
C TYR A 212 15.26 -8.33 -5.68
N LYS A 213 14.95 -8.98 -6.80
CA LYS A 213 14.89 -8.37 -8.13
C LYS A 213 13.50 -8.55 -8.71
N ALA A 214 12.81 -7.44 -8.99
CA ALA A 214 11.54 -7.49 -9.71
C ALA A 214 11.74 -8.05 -11.11
N THR A 215 10.81 -8.87 -11.57
CA THR A 215 10.82 -9.37 -12.95
C THR A 215 9.83 -8.58 -13.82
N PRO A 216 10.11 -8.42 -15.12
CA PRO A 216 9.14 -7.85 -16.03
C PRO A 216 7.96 -8.80 -16.20
N HIS A 217 6.76 -8.23 -16.19
CA HIS A 217 5.50 -8.96 -16.37
C HIS A 217 4.73 -8.40 -17.57
N PRO A 218 3.97 -9.24 -18.29
CA PRO A 218 3.05 -8.76 -19.31
C PRO A 218 1.98 -7.86 -18.68
N ASP A 219 1.21 -7.17 -19.50
CA ASP A 219 0.11 -6.35 -19.00
C ASP A 219 -0.98 -7.21 -18.37
N PHE A 220 -1.52 -6.72 -17.26
CA PHE A 220 -2.57 -7.39 -16.50
C PHE A 220 -3.52 -6.38 -15.91
N ARG A 221 -4.71 -6.86 -15.54
CA ARG A 221 -5.72 -6.09 -14.84
C ARG A 221 -6.00 -6.74 -13.50
N LEU A 222 -6.14 -5.88 -12.49
CA LEU A 222 -6.55 -6.22 -11.15
C LEU A 222 -8.02 -5.89 -10.95
N CYS A 223 -8.53 -6.33 -9.80
CA CYS A 223 -9.90 -6.12 -9.36
C CYS A 223 -10.93 -6.88 -10.20
N ASP A 224 -12.16 -6.94 -9.70
CA ASP A 224 -13.26 -7.56 -10.43
C ASP A 224 -13.53 -6.85 -11.76
N ALA A 225 -13.79 -7.62 -12.82
CA ALA A 225 -14.00 -7.11 -14.17
C ALA A 225 -15.17 -6.10 -14.25
N SER A 226 -16.20 -6.25 -13.40
CA SER A 226 -17.35 -5.33 -13.37
C SER A 226 -16.94 -3.90 -12.99
N LEU A 227 -15.87 -3.73 -12.22
CA LEU A 227 -15.40 -2.42 -11.75
C LEU A 227 -14.77 -1.58 -12.85
N TRP A 228 -14.32 -2.20 -13.94
CA TRP A 228 -13.73 -1.50 -15.09
C TRP A 228 -14.75 -0.73 -15.93
N SER A 229 -16.05 -0.99 -15.73
CA SER A 229 -17.14 -0.25 -16.39
C SER A 229 -17.51 1.05 -15.66
N LEU A 230 -16.96 1.29 -14.47
CA LEU A 230 -17.25 2.48 -13.68
C LEU A 230 -16.60 3.72 -14.30
N PRO A 231 -17.29 4.88 -14.26
CA PRO A 231 -16.67 6.13 -14.67
C PRO A 231 -15.47 6.46 -13.77
N ALA A 232 -14.46 7.12 -14.34
CA ALA A 232 -13.29 7.57 -13.60
C ALA A 232 -13.68 8.44 -12.38
N ALA A 233 -12.81 8.45 -11.36
CA ALA A 233 -13.03 9.31 -10.21
C ALA A 233 -13.05 10.79 -10.68
N PRO A 234 -14.02 11.60 -10.25
CA PRO A 234 -14.03 13.01 -10.60
C PRO A 234 -12.81 13.70 -9.99
N GLU A 235 -12.05 14.43 -10.81
CA GLU A 235 -11.08 15.41 -10.34
C GLU A 235 -11.84 16.46 -9.51
N ARG A 236 -11.39 16.76 -8.28
CA ARG A 236 -11.99 17.86 -7.52
C ARG A 236 -11.64 19.17 -8.22
N GLY A 237 -12.53 19.64 -9.09
CA GLY A 237 -12.62 21.06 -9.42
C GLY A 237 -13.03 21.83 -8.17
N GLU A 238 -12.29 22.90 -7.87
CA GLU A 238 -12.57 24.00 -6.93
C GLU A 238 -13.97 23.99 -6.26
N GLU A 239 -14.13 23.25 -5.17
CA GLU A 239 -15.20 23.51 -4.19
C GLU A 239 -14.52 24.00 -2.91
N GLY A 240 -14.72 25.30 -2.64
CA GLY A 240 -13.99 26.10 -1.65
C GLY A 240 -14.07 25.62 -0.21
N ASP A 241 -13.17 26.19 0.60
CA ASP A 241 -12.96 26.03 2.05
C ASP A 241 -14.25 26.19 2.89
N GLY A 242 -15.14 25.21 2.81
CA GLY A 242 -16.24 25.02 3.74
C GLY A 242 -15.80 24.10 4.86
N ASP A 243 -15.69 24.63 6.07
CA ASP A 243 -15.36 23.89 7.29
C ASP A 243 -16.25 22.64 7.43
N PHE A 244 -15.62 21.51 7.74
CA PHE A 244 -16.25 20.18 7.69
C PHE A 244 -17.20 19.97 8.88
N ASP A 245 -18.52 19.98 8.61
CA ASP A 245 -19.55 19.61 9.58
C ASP A 245 -19.77 18.07 9.62
N PRO A 246 -19.39 17.38 10.71
CA PRO A 246 -19.53 15.94 10.85
C PRO A 246 -20.98 15.45 11.01
N THR A 247 -21.96 16.36 11.11
CA THR A 247 -23.40 16.04 11.20
C THR A 247 -24.13 16.16 9.87
N ALA A 248 -23.53 16.83 8.87
CA ALA A 248 -24.04 16.90 7.52
C ALA A 248 -23.78 15.56 6.81
N GLY A 249 -24.76 14.66 6.88
CA GLY A 249 -24.73 13.39 6.17
C GLY A 249 -24.58 13.61 4.66
N GLY A 250 -23.33 13.56 4.16
CA GLY A 250 -23.03 13.61 2.74
C GLY A 250 -23.86 12.55 2.01
N ARG A 251 -24.57 12.95 0.95
CA ARG A 251 -25.45 12.06 0.16
C ARG A 251 -24.67 10.81 -0.25
N SER A 252 -24.98 9.71 0.41
CA SER A 252 -24.50 8.38 0.05
C SER A 252 -24.96 8.06 -1.36
N ARG A 253 -24.05 8.05 -2.35
CA ARG A 253 -24.33 7.37 -3.62
C ARG A 253 -24.49 5.88 -3.31
N ARG A 254 -25.74 5.42 -3.28
CA ARG A 254 -26.12 4.03 -3.05
C ARG A 254 -25.82 3.24 -4.32
N TRP A 255 -24.61 2.71 -4.44
CA TRP A 255 -24.28 1.77 -5.50
C TRP A 255 -24.76 0.38 -5.10
N THR A 256 -25.87 -0.04 -5.70
CA THR A 256 -26.36 -1.42 -5.57
C THR A 256 -25.47 -2.30 -6.46
N LEU A 257 -24.48 -2.95 -5.86
CA LEU A 257 -23.71 -4.00 -6.53
C LEU A 257 -24.66 -5.18 -6.82
N ASN A 258 -25.07 -5.35 -8.07
CA ASN A 258 -25.70 -6.57 -8.53
C ASN A 258 -24.63 -7.66 -8.59
N ILE A 259 -24.53 -8.45 -7.52
CA ILE A 259 -23.75 -9.68 -7.51
C ILE A 259 -24.57 -10.71 -8.31
N THR A 260 -24.32 -10.82 -9.61
CA THR A 260 -24.80 -11.96 -10.40
C THR A 260 -24.00 -13.20 -10.03
N ARG A 261 -24.71 -14.27 -9.69
CA ARG A 261 -24.13 -15.60 -9.44
C ARG A 261 -23.60 -16.18 -10.76
N SER A 262 -22.36 -16.65 -10.76
CA SER A 262 -21.88 -17.69 -11.69
C SER A 262 -22.22 -19.06 -11.13
#